data_AF-A0A9P6SHW8-F1
#
_entry.id   AF-A0A9P6SHW8-F1
#
_cell.length_a   1.000
_cell.length_b   1.000
_cell.length_c   1.000
_cell.angle_alpha   90.00
_cell.angle_beta   90.00
_cell.angle_gamma   90.00
#
_symmetry.space_group_name_H-M   'P 1'
#
loop_
_entity.id
_entity.type
_entity.pdbx_description
1 polymer ?
#
loop_
_entity_poly.entity_id
_entity_poly.type
_entity_poly.pdbx_seq_one_letter_code
_entity_poly.pdbx_strand_id
1 'polypeptide(L)'
;MNSQVSLDALPYVDKQIDEPGVRSMVDKLIASEMKRMPKPKDPSTLFPDMDLFSSNTLIQQELDRVRRGKPMDPSLDLSRYQLEPPTATSNTTSSNGSNSSSTTTTATGTTETITPSASEELPEGRAQWLKALDNANAQLEHQNQRVVNLELVQKFGGNAWNIHNYQLEYDVSLLRKEVDDKKAEIMELNKLRKRDQMDAAESLQRLEAKWAEMISSTLQVEVASASLHAELAQLKAYEIQLSKELGVAVPAHDSQ
;
A
#
# COMPACT_ATOMS: atom_id res chain seq x y z
N MET A 1 16.67 -31.19 -10.15
CA MET A 1 17.85 -30.74 -9.38
C MET A 1 17.70 -29.24 -9.18
N ASN A 2 17.11 -28.82 -8.06
CA ASN A 2 17.10 -27.41 -7.71
C ASN A 2 18.54 -27.07 -7.35
N SER A 3 19.30 -26.55 -8.32
CA SER A 3 20.47 -25.76 -7.98
C SER A 3 19.94 -24.62 -7.13
N GLN A 4 20.11 -24.73 -5.81
CA GLN A 4 19.99 -23.58 -4.94
C GLN A 4 21.06 -22.64 -5.42
N VAL A 5 20.67 -21.69 -6.26
CA VAL A 5 21.50 -20.54 -6.59
C VAL A 5 21.70 -19.84 -5.26
N SER A 6 22.87 -20.04 -4.65
CA SER A 6 23.28 -19.31 -3.46
C SER A 6 23.50 -17.86 -3.88
N LEU A 7 22.42 -17.09 -3.86
CA LEU A 7 22.45 -15.64 -4.02
C LEU A 7 22.98 -15.09 -2.70
N ASP A 8 24.27 -14.74 -2.69
CA ASP A 8 24.91 -14.08 -1.56
C ASP A 8 25.25 -12.64 -1.93
N ALA A 9 24.87 -11.71 -1.06
CA ALA A 9 25.15 -10.29 -1.17
C ALA A 9 25.24 -9.75 0.27
N LEU A 10 26.19 -8.84 0.54
CA LEU A 10 26.46 -8.36 1.90
C LEU A 10 26.11 -6.87 2.04
N PRO A 11 24.81 -6.49 2.15
CA PRO A 11 24.38 -5.09 2.25
C PRO A 11 25.11 -4.22 3.30
N TYR A 12 25.53 -4.79 4.43
CA TYR A 12 26.22 -4.03 5.48
C TYR A 12 27.71 -3.80 5.19
N VAL A 13 28.29 -4.57 4.28
CA VAL A 13 29.72 -4.56 3.92
C VAL A 13 29.92 -3.86 2.57
N ASP A 14 29.09 -4.20 1.58
CA ASP A 14 29.14 -3.73 0.20
C ASP A 14 28.58 -2.31 0.02
N LYS A 15 29.22 -1.31 0.64
CA LYS A 15 28.80 0.11 0.58
C LYS A 15 29.00 0.77 -0.79
N GLN A 16 29.69 0.10 -1.72
CA GLN A 16 29.98 0.63 -3.05
C GLN A 16 28.71 0.81 -3.91
N ILE A 17 27.62 0.13 -3.56
CA ILE A 17 26.32 0.28 -4.23
C ILE A 17 25.68 1.65 -3.94
N ASP A 18 25.98 2.23 -2.77
CA ASP A 18 25.45 3.53 -2.35
C ASP A 18 26.16 4.71 -3.04
N GLU A 19 27.27 4.46 -3.75
CA GLU A 19 27.98 5.47 -4.53
C GLU A 19 27.07 6.01 -5.67
N PRO A 20 26.99 7.34 -5.85
CA PRO A 20 26.10 7.94 -6.82
C PRO A 20 26.47 7.52 -8.25
N GLY A 21 25.54 6.87 -8.94
CA GLY A 21 25.69 6.45 -10.34
C GLY A 21 25.84 4.94 -10.54
N VAL A 22 26.35 4.18 -9.56
CA VAL A 22 26.49 2.72 -9.64
C VAL A 22 25.12 2.07 -9.82
N ARG A 23 24.13 2.48 -9.01
CA ARG A 23 22.75 2.00 -9.13
C ARG A 23 22.15 2.27 -10.51
N SER A 24 22.36 3.46 -11.08
CA SER A 24 21.86 3.78 -12.43
C SER A 24 22.52 2.91 -13.50
N MET A 25 23.80 2.60 -13.36
CA MET A 25 24.51 1.70 -14.27
C MET A 25 23.95 0.28 -14.18
N VAL A 26 23.76 -0.23 -12.96
CA VAL A 26 23.16 -1.55 -12.72
C VAL A 26 21.73 -1.61 -13.28
N ASP A 27 20.92 -0.60 -13.05
CA ASP A 27 19.54 -0.52 -13.57
C ASP A 27 19.51 -0.55 -15.11
N LYS A 28 20.48 0.09 -15.79
CA LYS A 28 20.61 0.01 -17.25
C LYS A 28 20.96 -1.39 -17.74
N LEU A 29 21.87 -2.07 -17.04
CA LEU A 29 22.24 -3.46 -17.34
C LEU A 29 21.04 -4.39 -17.13
N ILE A 30 20.32 -4.25 -16.01
CA ILE A 30 19.09 -4.99 -15.74
C ILE A 30 18.07 -4.72 -16.84
N ALA A 31 17.84 -3.46 -17.23
CA ALA A 31 16.91 -3.12 -18.30
C ALA A 31 17.32 -3.73 -19.65
N SER A 32 18.63 -3.84 -19.93
CA SER A 32 19.14 -4.49 -21.14
C SER A 32 18.85 -5.99 -21.15
N GLU A 33 18.94 -6.64 -19.98
CA GLU A 33 18.63 -8.07 -19.84
C GLU A 33 17.12 -8.31 -19.83
N MET A 34 16.35 -7.43 -19.19
CA MET A 34 14.88 -7.43 -19.20
C MET A 34 14.29 -7.29 -20.61
N LYS A 35 15.01 -6.65 -21.55
CA LYS A 35 14.63 -6.61 -22.97
C LYS A 35 14.87 -7.94 -23.69
N ARG A 36 15.84 -8.74 -23.23
CA ARG A 36 16.21 -10.03 -23.82
C ARG A 36 15.33 -11.16 -23.30
N MET A 37 14.86 -11.06 -22.06
CA MET A 37 13.97 -12.05 -21.44
C MET A 37 12.48 -11.72 -21.65
N PRO A 38 11.59 -12.73 -21.66
CA PRO A 38 10.15 -12.48 -21.63
C PRO A 38 9.76 -11.72 -20.35
N LYS A 39 8.73 -10.86 -20.44
CA LYS A 39 8.25 -10.09 -19.30
C LYS A 39 7.96 -11.00 -18.12
N PRO A 40 8.44 -10.67 -16.90
CA PRO A 40 8.08 -11.41 -15.69
C PRO A 40 6.57 -11.45 -15.51
N LYS A 41 6.07 -12.52 -14.87
CA LYS A 41 4.65 -12.58 -14.45
C LYS A 41 4.35 -11.39 -13.53
N ASP A 42 3.20 -10.76 -13.74
CA ASP A 42 2.80 -9.61 -12.93
C ASP A 42 2.77 -9.99 -11.43
N PRO A 43 3.37 -9.17 -10.55
CA PRO A 43 3.41 -9.46 -9.11
C PRO A 43 2.02 -9.50 -8.49
N SER A 44 1.03 -8.86 -9.12
CA SER A 44 -0.38 -8.87 -8.71
C SER A 44 -1.00 -10.27 -8.79
N THR A 45 -0.50 -11.15 -9.65
CA THR A 45 -0.95 -12.55 -9.75
C THR A 45 -0.38 -13.47 -8.65
N LEU A 46 0.51 -12.96 -7.79
CA LEU A 46 1.08 -13.75 -6.68
C LEU A 46 0.08 -13.93 -5.54
N PHE A 47 -0.91 -13.04 -5.44
CA PHE A 47 -1.96 -13.12 -4.44
C PHE A 47 -3.25 -13.57 -5.13
N PRO A 48 -4.00 -14.51 -4.53
CA PRO A 48 -5.30 -14.88 -5.05
C PRO A 48 -6.24 -13.67 -5.00
N ASP A 49 -7.02 -13.46 -6.06
CA ASP A 49 -8.08 -12.46 -6.05
C ASP A 49 -9.09 -12.80 -4.95
N MET A 50 -9.26 -11.88 -4.01
CA MET A 50 -10.21 -12.01 -2.91
C MET A 50 -11.56 -11.44 -3.35
N ASP A 51 -12.59 -12.29 -3.37
CA ASP A 51 -13.97 -11.85 -3.56
C ASP A 51 -14.49 -11.15 -2.30
N LEU A 52 -14.33 -9.83 -2.27
CA LEU A 52 -14.84 -8.96 -1.20
C LEU A 52 -16.38 -9.00 -1.16
N PHE A 53 -16.93 -9.13 0.05
CA PHE A 53 -18.38 -9.07 0.34
C PHE A 53 -19.25 -10.17 -0.29
N SER A 54 -18.69 -11.36 -0.51
CA SER A 54 -19.45 -12.53 -1.00
C SER A 54 -20.69 -12.90 -0.16
N SER A 55 -20.72 -12.50 1.12
CA SER A 55 -21.84 -12.74 2.03
C SER A 55 -23.01 -11.77 1.86
N ASN A 56 -22.79 -10.58 1.28
CA ASN A 56 -23.81 -9.54 1.19
C ASN A 56 -23.95 -9.00 -0.24
N THR A 57 -25.05 -9.41 -0.87
CA THR A 57 -25.40 -9.05 -2.25
C THR A 57 -25.58 -7.55 -2.45
N LEU A 58 -26.09 -6.81 -1.46
CA LEU A 58 -26.30 -5.36 -1.54
C LEU A 58 -24.96 -4.61 -1.57
N ILE A 59 -24.04 -5.00 -0.69
CA ILE A 59 -22.71 -4.37 -0.63
C ILE A 59 -21.90 -4.72 -1.89
N GLN A 60 -22.05 -5.93 -2.41
CA GLN A 60 -21.43 -6.33 -3.67
C GLN A 60 -21.94 -5.50 -4.86
N GLN A 61 -23.25 -5.24 -4.93
CA GLN A 61 -23.85 -4.36 -5.95
C GLN A 61 -23.35 -2.92 -5.83
N GLU A 62 -23.18 -2.41 -4.61
CA GLU A 62 -22.62 -1.08 -4.37
C GLU A 62 -21.13 -1.02 -4.72
N LEU A 63 -20.36 -2.05 -4.38
CA LEU A 63 -18.96 -2.17 -4.77
C LEU A 63 -18.83 -2.15 -6.30
N ASP A 64 -19.69 -2.88 -6.99
CA ASP A 64 -19.76 -2.89 -8.45
C ASP A 64 -20.18 -1.54 -9.02
N ARG A 65 -21.13 -0.84 -8.39
CA ARG A 65 -21.53 0.53 -8.78
C ARG A 65 -20.35 1.50 -8.66
N VAL A 66 -19.63 1.44 -7.53
CA VAL A 66 -18.45 2.28 -7.26
C VAL A 66 -17.31 1.92 -8.20
N ARG A 67 -17.04 0.64 -8.46
CA ARG A 67 -16.07 0.18 -9.47
C ARG A 67 -16.38 0.73 -10.86
N ARG A 68 -17.67 0.89 -11.19
CA ARG A 68 -18.14 1.49 -12.45
C ARG A 68 -18.16 3.03 -12.40
N GLY A 69 -17.77 3.66 -11.30
CA GLY A 69 -17.69 5.12 -11.14
C GLY A 69 -19.05 5.83 -11.19
N LYS A 70 -20.17 5.11 -11.03
CA LYS A 70 -21.49 5.74 -11.00
C LYS A 70 -21.65 6.47 -9.66
N PRO A 71 -22.10 7.73 -9.60
CA PRO A 71 -22.45 8.38 -8.35
C PRO A 71 -23.58 7.61 -7.64
N MET A 72 -23.70 7.78 -6.32
CA MET A 72 -24.83 7.19 -5.58
C MET A 72 -26.12 7.83 -6.12
N ASP A 73 -27.19 7.05 -6.26
CA ASP A 73 -28.53 7.59 -6.53
C ASP A 73 -28.83 8.64 -5.44
N PRO A 74 -29.50 9.76 -5.75
CA PRO A 74 -29.53 10.92 -4.89
C PRO A 74 -30.00 10.54 -3.48
N SER A 75 -29.24 11.02 -2.50
CA SER A 75 -29.41 10.96 -1.05
C SER A 75 -30.76 10.46 -0.56
N LEU A 76 -30.74 9.54 0.41
CA LEU A 76 -31.83 9.17 1.32
C LEU A 76 -32.98 10.20 1.29
N ASP A 77 -34.12 9.77 0.76
CA ASP A 77 -35.27 10.62 0.56
C ASP A 77 -35.80 11.15 1.91
N LEU A 78 -35.48 12.41 2.21
CA LEU A 78 -35.94 13.14 3.39
C LEU A 78 -37.35 13.72 3.18
N SER A 79 -37.91 13.66 1.96
CA SER A 79 -39.24 14.21 1.67
C SER A 79 -40.35 13.50 2.44
N ARG A 80 -40.15 12.21 2.78
CA ARG A 80 -41.06 11.44 3.65
C ARG A 80 -41.31 12.09 5.02
N TYR A 81 -40.35 12.87 5.53
CA TYR A 81 -40.45 13.55 6.82
C TYR A 81 -40.80 15.04 6.70
N GLN A 82 -40.99 15.55 5.48
CA GLN A 82 -41.42 16.92 5.24
C GLN A 82 -42.94 16.99 5.34
N LEU A 83 -43.45 17.89 6.19
CA LEU A 83 -44.88 18.17 6.28
C LEU A 83 -45.23 19.20 5.22
N GLU A 84 -45.58 18.75 4.02
CA GLU A 84 -46.27 19.62 3.08
C GLU A 84 -47.73 19.79 3.53
N PRO A 85 -48.24 21.03 3.65
CA PRO A 85 -49.63 21.23 3.98
C PRO A 85 -50.51 20.67 2.84
N PRO A 86 -51.65 20.03 3.15
CA PRO A 86 -52.58 19.62 2.12
C PRO A 86 -53.00 20.86 1.33
N THR A 87 -52.79 20.83 0.01
CA THR A 87 -53.25 21.88 -0.90
C THR A 87 -54.77 21.96 -0.84
N ALA A 88 -55.29 22.84 0.03
CA ALA A 88 -56.65 23.30 -0.10
C ALA A 88 -56.76 23.95 -1.48
N THR A 89 -57.73 23.51 -2.26
CA THR A 89 -58.09 24.04 -3.57
C THR A 89 -58.19 25.57 -3.53
N SER A 90 -57.10 26.27 -3.82
CA SER A 90 -57.15 27.67 -4.23
C SER A 90 -57.19 27.66 -5.76
N ASN A 91 -58.38 27.91 -6.29
CA ASN A 91 -58.52 28.41 -7.66
C ASN A 91 -57.52 29.57 -7.83
N THR A 92 -56.44 29.37 -8.58
CA THR A 92 -55.51 30.45 -8.91
C THR A 92 -55.55 30.66 -10.41
N THR A 93 -56.45 31.55 -10.81
CA THR A 93 -56.19 32.43 -11.95
C THR A 93 -54.92 33.21 -11.64
N SER A 94 -53.95 33.09 -12.54
CA SER A 94 -52.82 33.98 -12.82
C SER A 94 -52.49 35.14 -11.86
N SER A 95 -51.19 35.22 -11.56
CA SER A 95 -50.33 36.40 -11.54
C SER A 95 -49.76 36.89 -10.19
N ASN A 96 -48.43 37.02 -10.24
CA ASN A 96 -47.54 37.97 -9.57
C ASN A 96 -47.37 38.00 -8.04
N GLY A 97 -46.10 37.89 -7.65
CA GLY A 97 -45.43 38.92 -6.85
C GLY A 97 -45.39 38.71 -5.34
N SER A 98 -44.21 38.27 -4.87
CA SER A 98 -43.46 38.76 -3.71
C SER A 98 -44.16 39.02 -2.36
N ASN A 99 -43.57 38.39 -1.34
CA ASN A 99 -43.50 38.75 0.08
C ASN A 99 -44.67 38.33 0.96
N SER A 100 -44.35 37.62 2.05
CA SER A 100 -45.27 37.47 3.18
C SER A 100 -44.51 37.33 4.50
N SER A 101 -44.49 38.43 5.25
CA SER A 101 -44.41 38.44 6.71
C SER A 101 -45.83 38.49 7.27
N SER A 102 -46.11 37.60 8.24
CA SER A 102 -47.01 37.73 9.41
C SER A 102 -48.50 38.12 9.26
N THR A 103 -49.24 37.69 10.29
CA THR A 103 -50.49 38.23 10.88
C THR A 103 -51.85 37.67 10.44
N THR A 104 -52.43 36.91 11.40
CA THR A 104 -53.80 37.01 11.94
C THR A 104 -54.74 38.08 11.37
N THR A 105 -55.92 37.65 10.91
CA THR A 105 -57.20 38.33 11.19
C THR A 105 -58.38 37.36 11.09
N THR A 106 -59.20 37.38 12.15
CA THR A 106 -60.60 36.94 12.24
C THR A 106 -61.49 37.50 11.14
N ALA A 107 -62.41 36.69 10.60
CA ALA A 107 -63.72 37.15 10.12
C ALA A 107 -64.73 36.00 10.01
N THR A 108 -65.89 36.25 10.61
CA THR A 108 -67.17 35.55 10.61
C THR A 108 -67.81 35.38 9.23
N GLY A 109 -68.64 34.35 9.03
CA GLY A 109 -69.77 34.43 8.08
C GLY A 109 -70.22 33.13 7.41
N THR A 110 -71.36 32.62 7.87
CA THR A 110 -72.43 31.92 7.14
C THR A 110 -72.23 30.49 6.60
N THR A 111 -73.04 29.61 7.20
CA THR A 111 -73.54 28.31 6.74
C THR A 111 -74.01 28.30 5.29
N GLU A 112 -73.64 27.28 4.51
CA GLU A 112 -74.62 26.48 3.77
C GLU A 112 -74.15 25.02 3.70
N THR A 113 -74.99 24.14 4.23
CA THR A 113 -74.90 22.68 4.15
C THR A 113 -75.38 22.25 2.78
N ILE A 114 -74.48 21.77 1.92
CA ILE A 114 -74.85 21.00 0.73
C ILE A 114 -74.20 19.63 0.89
N THR A 115 -75.02 18.62 1.14
CA THR A 115 -74.65 17.20 1.10
C THR A 115 -74.47 16.74 -0.35
N PRO A 116 -73.31 16.22 -0.77
CA PRO A 116 -73.22 15.45 -1.99
C PRO A 116 -73.28 13.94 -1.72
N SER A 117 -74.01 13.32 -2.64
CA SER A 117 -74.32 11.91 -2.82
C SER A 117 -73.11 10.98 -2.87
N ALA A 118 -73.31 9.74 -2.39
CA ALA A 118 -72.36 8.65 -2.40
C ALA A 118 -72.36 7.92 -3.75
N SER A 119 -71.33 8.12 -4.59
CA SER A 119 -70.89 7.15 -5.63
C SER A 119 -69.69 7.59 -6.47
N GLU A 120 -69.16 8.81 -6.34
CA GLU A 120 -67.93 9.23 -7.03
C GLU A 120 -66.69 9.05 -6.16
N GLU A 121 -65.56 8.75 -6.81
CA GLU A 121 -64.23 8.61 -6.22
C GLU A 121 -64.01 9.62 -5.09
N LEU A 122 -63.40 9.17 -3.97
CA LEU A 122 -63.13 10.05 -2.84
C LEU A 122 -62.58 11.36 -3.38
N PRO A 123 -63.22 12.53 -3.10
CA PRO A 123 -62.82 13.80 -3.68
C PRO A 123 -61.30 13.91 -3.59
N GLU A 124 -60.58 14.20 -4.67
CA GLU A 124 -59.10 14.13 -4.69
C GLU A 124 -58.48 14.86 -3.48
N GLY A 125 -59.13 15.93 -3.01
CA GLY A 125 -58.83 16.58 -1.73
C GLY A 125 -58.88 15.64 -0.51
N ARG A 126 -59.95 14.88 -0.29
CA ARG A 126 -60.09 13.94 0.86
C ARG A 126 -58.98 12.90 0.90
N ALA A 127 -58.54 12.37 -0.25
CA ALA A 127 -57.43 11.43 -0.32
C ALA A 127 -56.09 12.09 0.04
N GLN A 128 -55.87 13.34 -0.38
CA GLN A 128 -54.69 14.13 0.00
C GLN A 128 -54.68 14.48 1.50
N TRP A 129 -55.83 14.83 2.07
CA TRP A 129 -55.98 15.08 3.51
C TRP A 129 -55.71 13.82 4.34
N LEU A 130 -56.15 12.64 3.90
CA LEU A 130 -55.87 11.37 4.58
C LEU A 130 -54.36 11.07 4.56
N LYS A 131 -53.69 11.23 3.41
CA LYS A 131 -52.24 11.07 3.30
C LYS A 131 -51.47 12.06 4.18
N ALA A 132 -51.93 13.31 4.26
CA ALA A 132 -51.35 14.32 5.14
C ALA A 132 -51.56 13.97 6.63
N LEU A 133 -52.72 13.43 7.00
CA LEU A 133 -53.01 12.94 8.35
C LEU A 133 -52.11 11.75 8.72
N ASP A 134 -51.95 10.78 7.82
CA ASP A 134 -51.06 9.63 8.03
C ASP A 134 -49.60 10.08 8.18
N ASN A 135 -49.16 11.05 7.37
CA ASN A 135 -47.83 11.66 7.50
C ASN A 135 -47.66 12.39 8.85
N ALA A 136 -48.67 13.17 9.28
CA ALA A 136 -48.65 13.87 10.56
C ALA A 136 -48.60 12.90 11.76
N ASN A 137 -49.37 11.81 11.72
CA ASN A 137 -49.35 10.76 12.73
C ASN A 137 -47.99 10.05 12.77
N ALA A 138 -47.44 9.69 11.61
CA ALA A 138 -46.10 9.10 11.54
C ALA A 138 -45.05 10.04 12.13
N GLN A 139 -45.12 11.33 11.82
CA GLN A 139 -44.18 12.32 12.35
C GLN A 139 -44.31 12.48 13.86
N LEU A 140 -45.54 12.49 14.41
CA LEU A 140 -45.76 12.53 15.86
C LEU A 140 -45.06 11.37 16.55
N GLU A 141 -45.20 10.16 16.02
CA GLU A 141 -44.50 8.98 16.55
C GLU A 141 -42.97 9.09 16.42
N HIS A 142 -42.45 9.61 15.31
CA HIS A 142 -41.01 9.86 15.16
C HIS A 142 -40.49 10.91 16.16
N GLN A 143 -41.24 11.98 16.42
CA GLN A 143 -40.86 12.96 17.45
C GLN A 143 -40.93 12.36 18.85
N ASN A 144 -41.94 11.55 19.14
CA ASN A 144 -42.05 10.82 20.40
C ASN A 144 -40.83 9.90 20.61
N GLN A 145 -40.50 9.08 19.61
CA GLN A 145 -39.31 8.21 19.65
C GLN A 145 -38.01 9.02 19.80
N ARG A 146 -37.91 10.18 19.14
CA ARG A 146 -36.75 11.07 19.25
C ARG A 146 -36.61 11.62 20.67
N VAL A 147 -37.71 12.01 21.32
CA VAL A 147 -37.70 12.46 22.72
C VAL A 147 -37.19 11.35 23.63
N VAL A 148 -37.72 10.14 23.51
CA VAL A 148 -37.27 8.97 24.29
C VAL A 148 -35.78 8.68 24.06
N ASN A 149 -35.33 8.70 22.80
CA ASN A 149 -33.92 8.48 22.47
C ASN A 149 -33.02 9.59 23.04
N LEU A 150 -33.46 10.85 22.99
CA LEU A 150 -32.73 11.98 23.57
C LEU A 150 -32.64 11.87 25.09
N GLU A 151 -33.71 11.46 25.76
CA GLU A 151 -33.68 11.19 27.21
C GLU A 151 -32.67 10.09 27.56
N LEU A 152 -32.60 9.03 26.73
CA LEU A 152 -31.64 7.95 26.93
C LEU A 152 -30.19 8.44 26.75
N VAL A 153 -29.92 9.20 25.68
CA VAL A 153 -28.59 9.78 25.41
C VAL A 153 -28.21 10.79 26.48
N GLN A 154 -29.15 11.59 26.97
CA GLN A 154 -28.88 12.55 28.03
C GLN A 154 -28.52 11.86 29.36
N LYS A 155 -29.11 10.71 29.66
CA LYS A 155 -28.80 9.92 30.87
C LYS A 155 -27.51 9.12 30.75
N PHE A 156 -27.28 8.44 29.62
CA PHE A 156 -26.22 7.43 29.49
C PHE A 156 -25.13 7.78 28.48
N GLY A 157 -25.36 8.74 27.59
CA GLY A 157 -24.45 9.06 26.48
C GLY A 157 -23.06 9.49 26.94
N GLY A 158 -22.98 10.31 28.00
CA GLY A 158 -21.70 10.72 28.57
C GLY A 158 -20.88 9.55 29.12
N ASN A 159 -21.53 8.65 29.86
CA ASN A 159 -20.85 7.46 30.41
C ASN A 159 -20.45 6.47 29.30
N ALA A 160 -21.34 6.22 28.33
CA ALA A 160 -21.05 5.34 27.21
C ALA A 160 -19.88 5.84 26.35
N TRP A 161 -19.82 7.15 26.10
CA TRP A 161 -18.73 7.76 25.34
C TRP A 161 -17.40 7.66 26.09
N ASN A 162 -17.39 7.88 27.40
CA ASN A 162 -16.18 7.71 28.22
C ASN A 162 -15.66 6.27 28.18
N ILE A 163 -16.54 5.27 28.32
CA ILE A 163 -16.17 3.84 28.24
C ILE A 163 -15.58 3.52 26.86
N HIS A 164 -16.23 3.99 25.80
CA HIS A 164 -15.73 3.81 24.44
C HIS A 164 -14.36 4.49 24.24
N ASN A 165 -14.15 5.68 24.80
CA ASN A 165 -12.84 6.32 24.77
C ASN A 165 -11.79 5.50 25.52
N TYR A 166 -12.09 4.97 26.70
CA TYR A 166 -11.16 4.08 27.43
C TYR A 166 -10.82 2.82 26.64
N GLN A 167 -11.79 2.23 25.94
CA GLN A 167 -11.56 1.08 25.06
C GLN A 167 -10.65 1.44 23.89
N LEU A 168 -10.90 2.57 23.23
CA LEU A 168 -10.04 3.06 22.15
C LEU A 168 -8.62 3.38 22.63
N GLU A 169 -8.47 4.02 23.78
CA GLU A 169 -7.16 4.30 24.38
C GLU A 169 -6.41 3.00 24.70
N TYR A 170 -7.11 1.98 25.21
CA TYR A 170 -6.54 0.66 25.43
C TYR A 170 -6.09 0.00 24.12
N ASP A 171 -6.94 -0.03 23.10
CA ASP A 171 -6.62 -0.62 21.80
C ASP A 171 -5.42 0.08 21.14
N VAL A 172 -5.36 1.41 21.23
CA VAL A 172 -4.21 2.20 20.76
C VAL A 172 -2.94 1.83 21.52
N SER A 173 -3.02 1.67 22.84
CA SER A 173 -1.88 1.26 23.66
C SER A 173 -1.39 -0.15 23.28
N LEU A 174 -2.31 -1.08 23.08
CA LEU A 174 -2.02 -2.46 22.65
C LEU A 174 -1.35 -2.50 21.28
N LEU A 175 -1.92 -1.82 20.28
CA LEU A 175 -1.36 -1.75 18.93
C LEU A 175 0.01 -1.07 18.90
N ARG A 176 0.22 -0.04 19.73
CA ARG A 176 1.54 0.60 19.87
C ARG A 176 2.58 -0.39 20.42
N LYS A 177 2.22 -1.15 21.47
CA LYS A 177 3.09 -2.18 22.02
C LYS A 177 3.45 -3.23 20.97
N GLU A 178 2.48 -3.72 20.21
CA GLU A 178 2.74 -4.70 19.15
C GLU A 178 3.70 -4.16 18.08
N VAL A 179 3.54 -2.90 17.69
CA VAL A 179 4.47 -2.23 16.77
C VAL A 179 5.88 -2.16 17.34
N ASP A 180 6.02 -1.83 18.62
CA ASP A 180 7.33 -1.74 19.28
C ASP A 180 7.98 -3.12 19.44
N ASP A 181 7.21 -4.16 19.78
CA ASP A 181 7.67 -5.55 19.84
C ASP A 181 8.17 -6.01 18.45
N LYS A 182 7.43 -5.69 17.38
CA LYS A 182 7.85 -6.01 16.00
C LYS A 182 9.08 -5.23 15.57
N LYS A 183 9.22 -3.96 15.98
CA LYS A 183 10.46 -3.20 15.73
C LYS A 183 11.64 -3.81 16.48
N ALA A 184 11.45 -4.26 17.72
CA ALA A 184 12.49 -4.94 18.49
C ALA A 184 12.94 -6.25 17.81
N GLU A 185 11.98 -7.07 17.34
CA GLU A 185 12.25 -8.28 16.57
C GLU A 185 13.07 -7.96 15.30
N ILE A 186 12.68 -6.92 14.55
CA ILE A 186 13.43 -6.46 13.36
C ILE A 186 14.84 -6.00 13.73
N MET A 187 15.02 -5.26 14.84
CA MET A 187 16.32 -4.78 15.28
C MET A 187 17.27 -5.93 15.67
N GLU A 188 16.78 -6.91 16.43
CA GLU A 188 17.60 -8.09 16.79
C GLU A 188 17.99 -8.90 15.55
N LEU A 189 17.07 -9.08 14.61
CA LEU A 189 17.34 -9.76 13.35
C LEU A 189 18.38 -8.99 12.52
N ASN A 190 18.27 -7.66 12.41
CA ASN A 190 19.24 -6.83 11.70
C ASN A 190 20.62 -6.85 12.39
N LYS A 191 20.66 -6.90 13.72
CA LYS A 191 21.90 -7.05 14.49
C LYS A 191 22.57 -8.40 14.19
N LEU A 192 21.80 -9.49 14.15
CA LEU A 192 22.30 -10.81 13.80
C LEU A 192 22.84 -10.84 12.37
N ARG A 193 22.07 -10.34 11.40
CA ARG A 193 22.51 -10.21 9.99
C ARG A 193 23.81 -9.43 9.88
N LYS A 194 23.92 -8.30 10.58
CA LYS A 194 25.12 -7.49 10.55
C LYS A 194 26.32 -8.26 11.10
N ARG A 195 26.17 -9.00 12.20
CA ARG A 195 27.23 -9.85 12.75
C ARG A 195 27.68 -10.89 11.73
N ASP A 196 26.73 -11.66 11.17
CA ASP A 196 27.04 -12.72 10.21
C ASP A 196 27.77 -12.17 8.97
N GLN A 197 27.34 -11.01 8.46
CA GLN A 197 28.00 -10.37 7.32
C GLN A 197 29.39 -9.83 7.67
N MET A 198 29.59 -9.29 8.88
CA MET A 198 30.92 -8.85 9.34
C MET A 198 31.89 -10.02 9.50
N ASP A 199 31.42 -11.14 10.07
CA ASP A 199 32.22 -12.37 10.21
C ASP A 199 32.60 -12.94 8.83
N ALA A 200 31.65 -12.96 7.88
CA ALA A 200 31.91 -13.35 6.49
C ALA A 200 32.90 -12.40 5.80
N ALA A 201 32.75 -11.09 5.97
CA ALA A 201 33.64 -10.10 5.39
C ALA A 201 35.09 -10.24 5.89
N GLU A 202 35.28 -10.48 7.18
CA GLU A 202 36.62 -10.75 7.73
C GLU A 202 37.24 -11.99 7.07
N SER A 203 36.44 -13.05 6.91
CA SER A 203 36.91 -14.27 6.25
C SER A 203 37.29 -14.06 4.78
N LEU A 204 36.50 -13.25 4.05
CA LEU A 204 36.76 -12.88 2.66
C LEU A 204 38.02 -12.03 2.53
N GLN A 205 38.18 -11.00 3.37
CA GLN A 205 39.37 -10.15 3.38
C GLN A 205 40.64 -10.97 3.68
N ARG A 206 40.56 -11.93 4.60
CA ARG A 206 41.68 -12.84 4.89
C ARG A 206 42.02 -13.73 3.69
N LEU A 207 41.00 -14.25 2.99
CA LEU A 207 41.21 -15.08 1.79
C LEU A 207 41.76 -14.25 0.64
N GLU A 208 41.28 -13.03 0.45
CA GLU A 208 41.77 -12.09 -0.55
C GLU A 208 43.23 -11.72 -0.29
N ALA A 209 43.60 -11.44 0.96
CA ALA A 209 44.99 -11.16 1.33
C ALA A 209 45.92 -12.35 1.03
N LYS A 210 45.49 -13.58 1.38
CA LYS A 210 46.24 -14.81 1.05
C LYS A 210 46.35 -15.03 -0.44
N TRP A 211 45.28 -14.73 -1.18
CA TRP A 211 45.27 -14.83 -2.64
C TRP A 211 46.24 -13.82 -3.28
N ALA A 212 46.24 -12.57 -2.82
CA ALA A 212 47.18 -11.55 -3.28
C ALA A 212 48.63 -11.89 -2.92
N GLU A 213 48.88 -12.42 -1.72
CA GLU A 213 50.20 -12.91 -1.30
C GLU A 213 50.67 -14.08 -2.19
N MET A 214 49.79 -15.04 -2.47
CA MET A 214 50.10 -16.18 -3.35
C MET A 214 50.41 -15.72 -4.77
N ILE A 215 49.65 -14.78 -5.33
CA ILE A 215 49.94 -14.18 -6.64
C ILE A 215 51.29 -13.46 -6.61
N SER A 216 51.56 -12.66 -5.59
CA SER A 216 52.84 -11.95 -5.43
C SER A 216 54.00 -12.94 -5.33
N SER A 217 53.85 -14.03 -4.57
CA SER A 217 54.83 -15.10 -4.46
C SER A 217 55.08 -15.80 -5.79
N THR A 218 54.02 -16.14 -6.53
CA THR A 218 54.16 -16.71 -7.88
C THR A 218 54.92 -15.76 -8.80
N LEU A 219 54.57 -14.47 -8.81
CA LEU A 219 55.27 -13.46 -9.60
C LEU A 219 56.75 -13.33 -9.20
N GLN A 220 57.06 -13.35 -7.90
CA GLN A 220 58.44 -13.32 -7.40
C GLN A 220 59.25 -14.52 -7.88
N VAL A 221 58.66 -15.73 -7.84
CA VAL A 221 59.31 -16.95 -8.35
C VAL A 221 59.51 -16.88 -9.86
N GLU A 222 58.51 -16.39 -10.61
CA GLU A 222 58.64 -16.20 -12.05
C GLU A 222 59.77 -15.22 -12.40
N VAL A 223 59.86 -14.08 -11.71
CA VAL A 223 60.93 -13.09 -11.91
C VAL A 223 62.31 -13.67 -11.54
N ALA A 224 62.43 -14.36 -10.41
CA ALA A 224 63.67 -14.99 -9.99
C ALA A 224 64.11 -16.11 -10.95
N SER A 225 63.16 -16.89 -11.47
CA SER A 225 63.45 -17.90 -12.48
C SER A 225 63.95 -17.23 -13.76
N ALA A 226 63.32 -16.15 -14.22
CA ALA A 226 63.74 -15.43 -15.42
C ALA A 226 65.13 -14.80 -15.26
N SER A 227 65.46 -14.24 -14.09
CA SER A 227 66.80 -13.69 -13.82
C SER A 227 67.87 -14.79 -13.79
N LEU A 228 67.60 -15.93 -13.15
CA LEU A 228 68.53 -17.07 -13.14
C LEU A 228 68.73 -17.65 -14.55
N HIS A 229 67.68 -17.74 -15.37
CA HIS A 229 67.81 -18.16 -16.76
C HIS A 229 68.67 -17.18 -17.58
N ALA A 230 68.55 -15.86 -17.32
CA ALA A 230 69.37 -14.85 -17.97
C ALA A 230 70.86 -14.94 -17.55
N GLU A 231 71.14 -15.15 -16.26
CA GLU A 231 72.51 -15.37 -15.76
C GLU A 231 73.12 -16.64 -16.35
N LEU A 232 72.37 -17.75 -16.37
CA LEU A 232 72.83 -19.00 -17.01
C LEU A 232 73.11 -18.81 -18.50
N ALA A 233 72.30 -18.02 -19.21
CA ALA A 233 72.55 -17.70 -20.61
C ALA A 233 73.84 -16.88 -20.80
N GLN A 234 74.11 -15.91 -19.92
CA GLN A 234 75.36 -15.12 -19.93
C GLN A 234 76.58 -15.99 -19.64
N LEU A 235 76.51 -16.86 -18.64
CA LEU A 235 77.60 -17.78 -18.27
C LEU A 235 77.89 -18.79 -19.40
N LYS A 236 76.84 -19.36 -20.01
CA LYS A 236 77.00 -20.23 -21.19
C LYS A 236 77.65 -19.48 -22.37
N ALA A 237 77.27 -18.23 -22.61
CA ALA A 237 77.91 -17.42 -23.64
C ALA A 237 79.40 -17.17 -23.35
N TYR A 238 79.75 -16.92 -22.08
CA TYR A 238 81.15 -16.76 -21.65
C TYR A 238 81.95 -18.07 -21.79
N GLU A 239 81.37 -19.22 -21.43
CA GLU A 239 82.00 -20.53 -21.65
C GLU A 239 82.26 -20.80 -23.13
N ILE A 240 81.32 -20.46 -24.01
CA ILE A 240 81.49 -20.56 -25.47
C ILE A 240 82.63 -19.65 -25.96
N GLN A 241 82.75 -18.44 -25.43
CA GLN A 241 83.85 -17.53 -25.77
C GLN A 241 85.20 -18.08 -25.30
N LEU A 242 85.29 -18.52 -24.05
CA LEU A 242 86.53 -19.02 -23.45
C LEU A 242 86.98 -20.34 -24.09
N SER A 243 86.06 -21.25 -24.39
CA SER A 243 86.36 -22.49 -25.11
C SER A 243 86.88 -22.22 -26.53
N LYS A 244 86.34 -21.20 -27.21
CA LYS A 244 86.86 -20.73 -28.50
C LYS A 244 88.28 -20.17 -28.38
N GLU A 245 88.61 -19.48 -27.30
CA GLU A 245 89.95 -18.95 -27.04
C GLU A 245 90.97 -20.05 -26.68
N LEU A 246 90.56 -21.08 -25.93
CA LEU A 246 91.43 -22.19 -25.52
C LEU A 246 91.52 -23.35 -26.52
N GLY A 247 90.71 -23.35 -27.59
CA GLY A 247 90.76 -24.39 -28.63
C GLY A 247 90.31 -25.78 -28.18
N VAL A 248 89.65 -25.89 -27.02
CA VAL A 248 89.10 -27.14 -26.47
C VAL A 248 87.61 -27.17 -26.77
N ALA A 249 87.15 -28.17 -27.53
CA ALA A 249 85.73 -28.34 -27.82
C ALA A 249 84.96 -28.72 -26.56
N VAL A 250 83.93 -27.93 -26.22
CA VAL A 250 83.04 -28.17 -25.08
C VAL A 250 82.30 -29.50 -25.29
N PRO A 251 82.31 -30.43 -24.33
CA PRO A 251 81.48 -31.62 -24.41
C PRO A 251 80.02 -31.18 -24.32
N ALA A 252 79.25 -31.48 -25.38
CA ALA A 252 77.81 -31.28 -25.40
C ALA A 252 77.16 -32.22 -24.39
N HIS A 253 77.04 -31.77 -23.14
CA HIS A 253 76.10 -32.37 -22.20
C HIS A 253 74.76 -31.67 -22.40
N ASP A 254 74.06 -32.09 -23.45
CA ASP A 254 72.64 -31.80 -23.60
C ASP A 254 71.87 -32.47 -22.45
N SER A 255 71.26 -31.61 -21.64
CA SER A 255 69.88 -31.69 -21.19
C SER A 255 69.27 -33.06 -20.85
N GLN A 256 69.07 -33.29 -19.55
CA GLN A 256 67.76 -33.70 -19.04
C GLN A 256 67.25 -32.60 -18.10
#